data_AF-A0A0N4XXF1-F1
#
_entry.id   AF-A0A0N4XXF1-F1
#
_cell.length_a   1.000
_cell.length_b   1.000
_cell.length_c   1.000
_cell.angle_alpha   90.00
_cell.angle_beta   90.00
_cell.angle_gamma   90.00
#
_symmetry.space_group_name_H-M   'P 1'
#
loop_
_entity.id
_entity.type
_entity.pdbx_description
1 polymer ?
#
loop_
_entity_poly.entity_id
_entity_poly.type
_entity_poly.pdbx_seq_one_letter_code
_entity_poly.pdbx_strand_id
1 'polypeptide(L)'
;MCNVFKWAGQYFKQIRGLAMGQRLAPALAVAFMSKIEAPILLRHPILYCRYIDDCFVACSTQSEMDACFKILNEQSEHIKFTREQPSEGWLAFLNVHIRLSQREFDTRWYKKPSSKNILIHSLSAHPLSTKRAIVRNMVRTAISVSSNQEHREASRRKAHNIARQNGYLIQSVFSHRQRHTRTISREEDTHKITFSIPFIYDEFSVDIRKCTHKAGLQDMVRITEVPPANLKKQLVRNRLYDRVCSTPSCVICPFAKEGDCMTSGVVYLITCQMCKEEYVGETGRPLCIRIKEHLDGLRRITISTPLGEHRARRHEGAHVDVAVSILAREPDIVARKTLEAFWISAKDPHINRKEERVAVTQELTPFTDLCGFRMK
;
A
#
# COMPACT_ATOMS: atom_id res chain seq x y z
N MET A 1 -9.98 -8.69 -13.17
CA MET A 1 -9.04 -9.26 -12.18
C MET A 1 -9.42 -10.71 -11.94
N CYS A 2 -8.51 -11.67 -12.17
CA CYS A 2 -8.78 -13.08 -11.98
C CYS A 2 -8.41 -13.47 -10.54
N ASN A 3 -9.39 -13.80 -9.69
CA ASN A 3 -9.16 -14.28 -8.32
C ASN A 3 -8.85 -15.77 -8.33
N VAL A 4 -7.60 -16.12 -8.68
CA VAL A 4 -7.10 -17.50 -8.65
C VAL A 4 -6.02 -17.60 -7.58
N PHE A 5 -6.10 -18.61 -6.71
CA PHE A 5 -5.09 -18.90 -5.69
C PHE A 5 -4.67 -20.37 -5.76
N LYS A 6 -3.45 -20.68 -5.29
CA LYS A 6 -2.92 -22.05 -5.25
C LYS A 6 -2.94 -22.58 -3.82
N TRP A 7 -3.52 -23.75 -3.61
CA TRP A 7 -3.53 -24.45 -2.32
C TRP A 7 -3.31 -25.95 -2.54
N ALA A 8 -2.46 -26.57 -1.71
CA ALA A 8 -2.09 -28.00 -1.84
C ALA A 8 -1.70 -28.43 -3.28
N GLY A 9 -0.99 -27.58 -4.02
CA GLY A 9 -0.56 -27.87 -5.39
C GLY A 9 -1.60 -27.61 -6.48
N GLN A 10 -2.88 -27.42 -6.12
CA GLN A 10 -3.98 -27.19 -7.05
C GLN A 10 -4.38 -25.71 -7.13
N TYR A 11 -4.93 -25.31 -8.29
CA TYR A 11 -5.40 -23.95 -8.53
C TYR A 11 -6.91 -23.86 -8.31
N PHE A 12 -7.33 -22.88 -7.52
CA PHE A 12 -8.72 -22.60 -7.20
C PHE A 12 -9.08 -21.20 -7.67
N LYS A 13 -10.28 -21.03 -8.21
CA LYS A 13 -10.84 -19.72 -8.55
C LYS A 13 -11.89 -19.36 -7.51
N GLN A 14 -11.80 -18.16 -6.94
CA GLN A 14 -12.88 -17.64 -6.11
C GLN A 14 -14.09 -17.33 -7.01
N ILE A 15 -15.17 -18.08 -6.81
CA ILE A 15 -16.40 -17.96 -7.60
C ILE A 15 -17.28 -16.83 -7.07
N ARG A 16 -17.22 -16.55 -5.76
CA ARG A 16 -18.07 -15.57 -5.09
C ARG A 16 -17.35 -14.78 -4.00
N GLY A 17 -17.75 -13.52 -3.84
CA GLY A 17 -17.20 -12.61 -2.84
C GLY A 17 -15.97 -11.87 -3.34
N LEU A 18 -15.46 -10.99 -2.50
CA LEU A 18 -14.26 -10.21 -2.78
C LEU A 18 -13.05 -10.93 -2.16
N ALA A 19 -11.93 -10.99 -2.88
CA ALA A 19 -10.72 -11.62 -2.38
C ALA A 19 -10.08 -10.72 -1.31
N MET A 20 -9.80 -11.29 -0.13
CA MET A 20 -9.04 -10.60 0.91
C MET A 20 -7.67 -10.20 0.37
N GLY A 21 -7.26 -8.95 0.63
CA GLY A 21 -6.00 -8.39 0.14
C GLY A 21 -6.09 -7.67 -1.21
N GLN A 22 -7.25 -7.68 -1.89
CA GLN A 22 -7.50 -6.77 -3.01
C GLN A 22 -7.66 -5.33 -2.50
N ARG A 23 -7.03 -4.37 -3.19
CA ARG A 23 -7.05 -2.95 -2.80
C ARG A 23 -8.45 -2.34 -2.81
N LEU A 24 -9.31 -2.74 -3.75
CA LEU A 24 -10.68 -2.22 -3.87
C LEU A 24 -11.70 -2.99 -3.02
N ALA A 25 -11.35 -4.17 -2.49
CA ALA A 25 -12.30 -5.01 -1.78
C ALA A 25 -12.95 -4.32 -0.57
N PRO A 26 -12.22 -3.56 0.29
CA PRO A 26 -12.85 -2.87 1.41
C PRO A 26 -13.90 -1.85 0.99
N ALA A 27 -13.62 -1.05 -0.05
CA ALA A 27 -14.55 -0.03 -0.54
C ALA A 27 -15.82 -0.66 -1.13
N LEU A 28 -15.65 -1.70 -1.95
CA LEU A 28 -16.79 -2.43 -2.53
C LEU A 28 -17.61 -3.15 -1.46
N ALA A 29 -16.97 -3.72 -0.44
CA ALA A 29 -17.66 -4.33 0.70
C ALA A 29 -18.48 -3.29 1.47
N VAL A 30 -17.92 -2.11 1.76
CA VAL A 30 -18.64 -1.02 2.42
C VAL A 30 -19.86 -0.56 1.61
N ALA A 31 -19.71 -0.39 0.29
CA ALA A 31 -20.82 0.00 -0.59
C ALA A 31 -21.93 -1.06 -0.63
N PHE A 32 -21.56 -2.34 -0.71
CA PHE A 32 -22.52 -3.43 -0.68
C PHE A 32 -23.27 -3.51 0.66
N MET A 33 -22.54 -3.35 1.77
CA MET A 33 -23.12 -3.32 3.12
C MET A 33 -24.06 -2.13 3.30
N SER A 34 -23.79 -0.97 2.71
CA SER A 34 -24.70 0.18 2.75
C SER A 34 -26.08 -0.14 2.14
N LYS A 35 -26.14 -0.95 1.08
CA LYS A 35 -27.42 -1.43 0.52
C LYS A 35 -28.16 -2.35 1.49
N ILE A 36 -27.44 -3.26 2.16
CA ILE A 36 -28.01 -4.19 3.15
C ILE A 36 -28.54 -3.42 4.37
N GLU A 37 -27.88 -2.33 4.75
CA GLU A 37 -28.19 -1.56 5.95
C GLU A 37 -29.37 -0.60 5.78
N ALA A 38 -29.63 -0.16 4.55
CA ALA A 38 -30.64 0.86 4.25
C ALA A 38 -32.02 0.59 4.91
N PRO A 39 -32.59 -0.63 4.88
CA PRO A 39 -33.89 -0.89 5.51
C PRO A 39 -33.90 -0.74 7.04
N ILE A 40 -32.77 -1.00 7.70
CA ILE A 40 -32.65 -0.84 9.16
C ILE A 40 -32.48 0.63 9.52
N LEU A 41 -31.71 1.38 8.73
CA LEU A 41 -31.53 2.82 8.94
C LEU A 41 -32.85 3.59 8.83
N LEU A 42 -33.76 3.15 7.95
CA LEU A 42 -35.12 3.70 7.83
C LEU A 42 -36.01 3.44 9.06
N ARG A 43 -35.67 2.47 9.91
CA ARG A 43 -36.39 2.20 11.16
C ARG A 43 -35.91 3.06 12.33
N HIS A 44 -34.93 3.93 12.10
CA HIS A 44 -34.39 4.86 13.09
C HIS A 44 -34.02 4.20 14.44
N PRO A 45 -33.09 3.22 14.45
CA PRO A 45 -32.53 2.71 15.70
C PRO A 45 -31.89 3.87 16.48
N ILE A 46 -31.90 3.77 17.80
CA ILE A 46 -31.27 4.77 18.70
C ILE A 46 -29.80 4.96 18.32
N LEU A 47 -29.11 3.86 18.02
CA LEU A 47 -27.73 3.90 17.57
C LEU A 47 -27.48 2.78 16.56
N TYR A 48 -26.81 3.12 15.48
CA TYR A 48 -26.27 2.16 14.52
C TYR A 48 -24.84 2.56 14.17
N CYS A 49 -23.88 1.73 14.58
CA CYS A 49 -22.46 1.91 14.27
C CYS A 49 -21.94 0.65 13.59
N ARG A 50 -21.12 0.81 12.56
CA ARG A 50 -20.45 -0.31 11.92
C ARG A 50 -18.97 -0.03 11.70
N TYR A 51 -18.16 -1.05 11.98
CA TYR A 51 -16.76 -1.08 11.62
C TYR A 51 -16.46 -2.31 10.78
N ILE A 52 -16.41 -2.11 9.46
CA ILE A 52 -16.24 -3.17 8.44
C ILE A 52 -17.34 -4.25 8.59
N ASP A 53 -17.06 -5.31 9.33
CA ASP A 53 -17.89 -6.49 9.57
C ASP A 53 -18.59 -6.47 10.94
N ASP A 54 -18.04 -5.76 11.93
CA ASP A 54 -18.62 -5.66 13.28
C ASP A 54 -19.67 -4.52 13.33
N CYS A 55 -20.90 -4.84 13.75
CA CYS A 55 -22.00 -3.87 13.92
C CYS A 55 -22.41 -3.73 15.40
N PHE A 56 -22.68 -2.51 15.84
CA PHE A 56 -23.27 -2.19 17.14
C PHE A 56 -24.60 -1.47 16.93
N VAL A 57 -25.68 -2.08 17.42
CA VAL A 57 -27.04 -1.55 17.23
C VAL A 57 -27.72 -1.43 18.59
N ALA A 58 -28.36 -0.29 18.84
CA ALA A 58 -29.24 -0.07 19.97
C ALA A 58 -30.62 0.35 19.48
N CYS A 59 -31.67 -0.30 19.99
CA CYS A 59 -33.07 0.01 19.73
C CYS A 59 -33.79 0.33 21.04
N SER A 60 -34.97 0.94 20.97
CA SER A 60 -35.75 1.31 22.16
C SER A 60 -36.33 0.08 22.86
N THR A 61 -36.67 -0.95 22.09
CA THR A 61 -37.25 -2.19 22.61
C THR A 61 -36.58 -3.44 22.05
N GLN A 62 -36.68 -4.55 22.77
CA GLN A 62 -36.21 -5.85 22.30
C GLN A 62 -36.95 -6.29 21.03
N SER A 63 -38.26 -6.02 20.94
CA SER A 63 -39.07 -6.35 19.76
C SER A 63 -38.62 -5.60 18.51
N GLU A 64 -38.27 -4.32 18.62
CA GLU A 64 -37.66 -3.56 17.51
C GLU A 64 -36.30 -4.14 17.10
N MET A 65 -35.47 -4.52 18.08
CA MET A 65 -34.18 -5.16 17.81
C MET A 65 -34.34 -6.50 17.07
N ASP A 66 -35.31 -7.32 17.48
CA ASP A 66 -35.61 -8.61 16.83
C ASP A 66 -36.13 -8.40 15.40
N ALA A 67 -36.98 -7.40 15.18
CA ALA A 67 -37.45 -7.03 13.84
C ALA A 67 -36.29 -6.55 12.95
N CYS A 68 -35.42 -5.68 13.45
CA CYS A 68 -34.23 -5.21 12.73
C CYS A 68 -33.29 -6.38 12.38
N PHE A 69 -33.06 -7.30 13.32
CA PHE A 69 -32.22 -8.48 13.11
C PHE A 69 -32.79 -9.45 12.07
N LYS A 70 -34.11 -9.62 12.04
CA LYS A 70 -34.82 -10.39 11.02
C LYS A 70 -34.62 -9.76 9.64
N ILE A 71 -34.90 -8.47 9.51
CA ILE A 71 -34.75 -7.71 8.24
C ILE A 71 -33.31 -7.79 7.71
N LEU A 72 -32.30 -7.63 8.57
CA LEU A 72 -30.88 -7.77 8.21
C LEU A 72 -30.58 -9.09 7.51
N ASN A 73 -31.11 -10.19 8.05
CA ASN A 73 -30.88 -11.55 7.54
C ASN A 73 -31.72 -11.91 6.31
N GLU A 74 -32.72 -11.11 5.98
CA GLU A 74 -33.56 -11.23 4.78
C GLU A 74 -32.96 -10.51 3.56
N GLN A 75 -32.04 -9.55 3.77
CA GLN A 75 -31.47 -8.75 2.67
C GLN A 75 -30.56 -9.53 1.72
N SER A 76 -30.01 -10.66 2.17
CA SER A 76 -29.06 -11.45 1.40
C SER A 76 -29.19 -12.93 1.74
N GLU A 77 -29.20 -13.76 0.71
CA GLU A 77 -29.09 -15.21 0.86
C GLU A 77 -27.70 -15.64 1.35
N HIS A 78 -26.67 -14.82 1.09
CA HIS A 78 -25.27 -15.21 1.22
C HIS A 78 -24.51 -14.49 2.34
N ILE A 79 -25.14 -13.51 2.99
CA ILE A 79 -24.63 -12.89 4.20
C ILE A 79 -25.63 -13.17 5.30
N LYS A 80 -25.15 -13.83 6.37
CA LYS A 80 -25.92 -14.10 7.57
C LYS A 80 -25.28 -13.39 8.74
N PHE A 81 -26.08 -12.57 9.42
CA PHE A 81 -25.67 -11.83 10.60
C PHE A 81 -25.89 -12.71 11.82
N THR A 82 -24.87 -12.78 12.66
CA THR A 82 -24.96 -13.35 14.01
C THR A 82 -25.12 -12.22 15.02
N ARG A 83 -25.91 -12.44 16.07
CA ARG A 83 -26.13 -11.45 17.14
C ARG A 83 -25.58 -11.96 18.46
N GLU A 84 -24.70 -11.17 19.05
CA GLU A 84 -24.28 -11.32 20.45
C GLU A 84 -25.24 -10.52 21.34
N GLN A 85 -25.64 -11.10 22.48
CA GLN A 85 -26.46 -10.41 23.48
C GLN A 85 -25.58 -10.01 24.68
N PRO A 86 -25.93 -8.94 25.41
CA PRO A 86 -25.18 -8.55 26.60
C PRO A 86 -25.15 -9.68 27.64
N SER A 87 -23.95 -10.10 28.05
CA SER A 87 -23.76 -11.04 29.17
C SER A 87 -23.44 -10.25 30.42
N GLU A 88 -24.16 -10.50 31.52
CA GLU A 88 -24.04 -9.72 32.77
C GLU A 88 -24.18 -8.20 32.54
N GLY A 89 -25.02 -7.80 31.57
CA GLY A 89 -25.24 -6.41 31.20
C GLY A 89 -24.12 -5.78 30.36
N TRP A 90 -23.13 -6.55 29.93
CA TRP A 90 -22.04 -6.05 29.11
C TRP A 90 -22.02 -6.65 27.70
N LEU A 91 -21.67 -5.83 26.72
CA LEU A 91 -21.50 -6.21 25.33
C LEU A 91 -20.14 -5.77 24.79
N ALA A 92 -19.46 -6.66 24.09
CA ALA A 92 -18.19 -6.35 23.44
C ALA A 92 -18.41 -5.68 22.09
N PHE A 93 -17.69 -4.60 21.81
CA PHE A 93 -17.59 -4.01 20.48
C PHE A 93 -16.15 -3.57 20.23
N LEU A 94 -15.51 -4.16 19.20
CA LEU A 94 -14.09 -3.97 18.90
C LEU A 94 -13.18 -4.22 20.12
N ASN A 95 -12.52 -3.17 20.63
CA ASN A 95 -11.62 -3.18 21.77
C ASN A 95 -12.26 -2.62 23.05
N VAL A 96 -13.59 -2.48 23.10
CA VAL A 96 -14.33 -1.91 24.23
C VAL A 96 -15.41 -2.88 24.71
N HIS A 97 -15.56 -3.00 26.02
CA HIS A 97 -16.70 -3.64 26.67
C HIS A 97 -17.62 -2.53 27.14
N ILE A 98 -18.88 -2.56 26.74
CA ILE A 98 -19.85 -1.49 26.97
C ILE A 98 -20.98 -2.04 27.84
N ARG A 99 -21.33 -1.30 28.90
CA ARG A 99 -22.51 -1.55 29.73
C ARG A 99 -23.31 -0.27 29.83
N LEU A 100 -24.62 -0.37 29.63
CA LEU A 100 -25.53 0.75 29.83
C LEU A 100 -26.10 0.66 31.24
N SER A 101 -25.84 1.66 32.09
CA SER A 101 -26.37 1.74 33.45
C SER A 101 -26.99 3.11 33.67
N GLN A 102 -28.27 3.17 34.05
CA GLN A 102 -28.96 4.40 34.44
C GLN A 102 -28.78 5.59 33.45
N ARG A 103 -28.76 5.29 32.14
CA ARG A 103 -28.54 6.24 31.02
C ARG A 103 -27.09 6.71 30.80
N GLU A 104 -26.12 6.18 31.55
CA GLU A 104 -24.70 6.39 31.29
C GLU A 104 -24.04 5.13 30.71
N PHE A 105 -23.07 5.35 29.82
CA PHE A 105 -22.24 4.28 29.28
C PHE A 105 -21.04 4.04 30.18
N ASP A 106 -20.99 2.85 30.76
CA ASP A 106 -19.82 2.35 31.45
C ASP A 106 -18.96 1.55 30.46
N THR A 107 -17.70 1.93 30.30
CA THR A 107 -16.80 1.32 29.32
C THR A 107 -15.51 0.84 29.96
N ARG A 108 -14.99 -0.28 29.49
CA ARG A 108 -13.68 -0.81 29.89
C ARG A 108 -12.95 -1.44 28.71
N TRP A 109 -11.62 -1.49 28.79
CA TRP A 109 -10.81 -2.07 27.72
C TRP A 109 -11.04 -3.57 27.56
N TYR A 110 -11.48 -3.97 26.36
CA TYR A 110 -11.76 -5.35 26.03
C TYR A 110 -10.72 -5.94 25.08
N LYS A 111 -10.45 -7.23 25.27
CA LYS A 111 -9.61 -8.03 24.40
C LYS A 111 -10.38 -9.32 24.14
N LYS A 112 -10.69 -9.60 22.87
CA LYS A 112 -11.34 -10.86 22.46
C LYS A 112 -10.55 -12.05 23.03
N PRO A 113 -11.19 -13.12 23.52
CA PRO A 113 -10.51 -14.29 24.09
C PRO A 113 -9.49 -14.94 23.14
N SER A 114 -9.74 -14.86 21.83
CA SER A 114 -8.84 -15.34 20.77
C SER A 114 -7.54 -14.52 20.65
N SER A 115 -7.45 -13.33 21.27
CA SER A 115 -6.25 -12.52 21.24
C SER A 115 -5.13 -13.15 22.06
N LYS A 116 -4.06 -13.56 21.39
CA LYS A 116 -2.83 -14.09 22.03
C LYS A 116 -1.99 -13.04 22.77
N ASN A 117 -2.41 -11.77 22.79
CA ASN A 117 -1.70 -10.67 23.44
C ASN A 117 -0.24 -10.50 22.97
N ILE A 118 0.03 -10.88 21.72
CA ILE A 118 1.36 -10.80 21.13
C ILE A 118 1.63 -9.35 20.73
N LEU A 119 2.72 -8.80 21.23
CA LEU A 119 3.32 -7.54 20.81
C LEU A 119 4.69 -7.82 20.18
N ILE A 120 5.32 -6.79 19.63
CA ILE A 120 6.75 -6.86 19.31
C ILE A 120 7.50 -7.14 20.61
N HIS A 121 8.23 -8.26 20.69
CA HIS A 121 8.98 -8.63 21.89
C HIS A 121 10.08 -7.60 22.19
N SER A 122 10.37 -7.36 23.48
CA SER A 122 11.36 -6.36 23.91
C SER A 122 12.76 -6.57 23.34
N LEU A 123 13.16 -7.85 23.19
CA LEU A 123 14.44 -8.28 22.63
C LEU A 123 14.52 -8.25 21.10
N SER A 124 13.44 -7.89 20.41
CA SER A 124 13.46 -7.85 18.94
C SER A 124 14.38 -6.72 18.42
N ALA A 125 14.94 -6.93 17.23
CA ALA A 125 15.78 -6.00 16.49
C ALA A 125 15.02 -4.81 15.86
N HIS A 126 14.04 -4.27 16.59
CA HIS A 126 13.33 -3.05 16.24
C HIS A 126 13.87 -1.88 17.07
N PRO A 127 13.79 -0.64 16.55
CA PRO A 127 14.16 0.56 17.30
C PRO A 127 13.47 0.63 18.66
N LEU A 128 14.18 1.04 19.70
CA LEU A 128 13.62 1.17 21.04
C LEU A 128 12.46 2.18 21.08
N SER A 129 12.53 3.22 20.25
CA SER A 129 11.48 4.22 20.06
C SER A 129 10.16 3.58 19.64
N THR A 130 10.20 2.68 18.66
CA THR A 130 9.05 1.93 18.13
C THR A 130 8.48 0.99 19.18
N LYS A 131 9.34 0.20 19.83
CA LYS A 131 8.95 -0.72 20.92
C LYS A 131 8.25 0.03 22.05
N ARG A 132 8.80 1.16 22.50
CA ARG A 132 8.19 2.05 23.49
C ARG A 132 6.87 2.66 23.02
N ALA A 133 6.79 3.10 21.76
CA ALA A 133 5.58 3.68 21.20
C ALA A 133 4.42 2.69 21.19
N ILE A 134 4.66 1.43 20.82
CA ILE A 134 3.65 0.36 20.83
C ILE A 134 3.08 0.16 22.23
N VAL A 135 3.94 -0.03 23.24
CA VAL A 135 3.50 -0.24 24.62
C VAL A 135 2.78 0.99 25.16
N ARG A 136 3.30 2.18 24.89
CA ARG A 136 2.69 3.44 25.32
C ARG A 136 1.30 3.63 24.71
N ASN A 137 1.15 3.38 23.40
CA ASN A 137 -0.12 3.51 22.71
C ASN A 137 -1.13 2.47 23.20
N MET A 138 -0.71 1.25 23.49
CA MET A 138 -1.58 0.24 24.10
C MET A 138 -2.11 0.69 25.46
N VAL A 139 -1.23 1.15 26.37
CA VAL A 139 -1.64 1.63 27.70
C VAL A 139 -2.54 2.85 27.60
N ARG A 140 -2.19 3.81 26.74
CA ARG A 140 -3.04 5.00 26.49
C ARG A 140 -4.42 4.61 25.98
N THR A 141 -4.50 3.71 25.02
CA THR A 141 -5.77 3.22 24.47
C THR A 141 -6.59 2.53 25.55
N ALA A 142 -5.96 1.66 26.36
CA ALA A 142 -6.65 0.95 27.43
C ALA A 142 -7.27 1.90 28.46
N ILE A 143 -6.59 3.00 28.77
CA ILE A 143 -7.10 4.04 29.69
C ILE A 143 -8.17 4.90 29.01
N SER A 144 -7.94 5.34 27.76
CA SER A 144 -8.83 6.29 27.07
C SER A 144 -10.21 5.71 26.78
N VAL A 145 -10.30 4.39 26.55
CA VAL A 145 -11.57 3.70 26.30
C VAL A 145 -12.29 3.27 27.58
N SER A 146 -11.74 3.60 28.75
CA SER A 146 -12.31 3.25 30.05
C SER A 146 -12.92 4.49 30.72
N SER A 147 -14.18 4.38 31.15
CA SER A 147 -14.96 5.45 31.79
C SER A 147 -14.45 5.74 33.20
N ASN A 148 -14.64 4.80 34.12
CA ASN A 148 -14.46 5.02 35.56
C ASN A 148 -13.01 4.80 35.99
N GLN A 149 -12.63 5.41 37.12
CA GLN A 149 -11.27 5.28 37.65
C GLN A 149 -10.88 3.83 37.95
N GLU A 150 -11.82 3.03 38.47
CA GLU A 150 -11.62 1.61 38.72
C GLU A 150 -11.36 0.83 37.40
N HIS A 151 -12.17 1.06 36.37
CA HIS A 151 -12.00 0.43 35.06
C HIS A 151 -10.71 0.86 34.36
N ARG A 152 -10.32 2.13 34.51
CA ARG A 152 -9.02 2.64 34.04
C ARG A 152 -7.88 1.92 34.74
N GLU A 153 -7.97 1.72 36.05
CA GLU A 153 -6.94 1.00 36.82
C GLU A 153 -6.85 -0.47 36.41
N ALA A 154 -7.99 -1.15 36.30
CA ALA A 154 -8.05 -2.53 35.85
C ALA A 154 -7.49 -2.68 34.42
N SER A 155 -7.87 -1.79 33.51
CA SER A 155 -7.38 -1.78 32.13
C SER A 155 -5.88 -1.48 32.05
N ARG A 156 -5.38 -0.57 32.89
CA ARG A 156 -3.95 -0.28 33.02
C ARG A 156 -3.18 -1.49 33.53
N ARG A 157 -3.65 -2.14 34.61
CA ARG A 157 -3.05 -3.39 35.13
C ARG A 157 -3.01 -4.49 34.07
N LYS A 158 -4.10 -4.66 33.31
CA LYS A 158 -4.16 -5.61 32.20
C LYS A 158 -3.14 -5.29 31.10
N ALA A 159 -3.04 -4.04 30.67
CA ALA A 159 -2.09 -3.62 29.65
C ALA A 159 -0.63 -3.80 30.11
N HIS A 160 -0.36 -3.52 31.39
CA HIS A 160 0.93 -3.77 32.01
C HIS A 160 1.29 -5.25 32.08
N ASN A 161 0.34 -6.12 32.40
CA ASN A 161 0.56 -7.56 32.40
C ASN A 161 0.91 -8.06 30.98
N ILE A 162 0.18 -7.60 29.96
CA ILE A 162 0.49 -7.91 28.56
C ILE A 162 1.89 -7.43 28.17
N ALA A 163 2.28 -6.22 28.57
CA ALA A 163 3.62 -5.72 28.31
C ALA A 163 4.70 -6.60 28.98
N ARG A 164 4.49 -7.00 30.24
CA ARG A 164 5.43 -7.90 30.95
C ARG A 164 5.56 -9.26 30.26
N GLN A 165 4.45 -9.85 29.81
CA GLN A 165 4.45 -11.11 29.06
C GLN A 165 5.25 -11.03 27.74
N ASN A 166 5.41 -9.83 27.18
CA ASN A 166 6.21 -9.58 25.97
C ASN A 166 7.63 -9.07 26.28
N GLY A 167 8.10 -9.23 27.52
CA GLY A 167 9.47 -8.92 27.95
C GLY A 167 9.73 -7.46 28.31
N TYR A 168 8.70 -6.62 28.49
CA TYR A 168 8.87 -5.21 28.83
C TYR A 168 8.90 -4.98 30.34
N LEU A 169 9.96 -4.34 30.83
CA LEU A 169 10.06 -3.83 32.19
C LEU A 169 9.37 -2.47 32.29
N ILE A 170 8.30 -2.38 33.09
CA ILE A 170 7.44 -1.18 33.13
C ILE A 170 8.21 0.06 33.62
N GLN A 171 9.15 -0.10 34.57
CA GLN A 171 9.98 1.02 35.01
C GLN A 171 10.81 1.64 33.87
N SER A 172 11.25 0.88 32.85
CA SER A 172 12.08 1.43 31.76
C SER A 172 11.28 2.08 30.63
N VAL A 173 9.99 1.77 30.50
CA VAL A 173 9.13 2.32 29.44
C VAL A 173 8.55 3.70 29.81
N PHE A 174 8.32 3.95 31.10
CA PHE A 174 7.64 5.17 31.59
C PHE A 174 8.55 6.14 32.38
N SER A 175 9.83 5.81 32.62
CA SER A 175 10.78 6.62 33.41
C SER A 175 11.41 7.80 32.68
N HIS A 176 10.96 8.18 31.48
CA HIS A 176 11.40 9.43 30.89
C HIS A 176 10.47 10.57 31.29
N ARG A 177 11.07 11.56 31.98
CA ARG A 177 10.50 12.86 32.34
C ARG A 177 9.51 13.32 31.28
N GLN A 178 8.40 13.89 31.72
CA GLN A 178 7.57 14.76 30.89
C GLN A 178 8.47 15.81 30.24
N ARG A 179 9.00 15.51 29.05
CA ARG A 179 9.31 16.57 28.11
C ARG A 179 7.95 17.17 27.84
N HIS A 180 7.75 18.39 28.31
CA HIS A 180 6.69 19.28 27.85
C HIS A 180 6.48 18.96 26.37
N THR A 181 5.33 18.37 26.04
CA THR A 181 4.88 18.36 24.67
C THR A 181 4.75 19.82 24.31
N ARG A 182 5.82 20.41 23.76
CA ARG A 182 5.63 21.47 22.78
C ARG A 182 4.70 20.82 21.78
N THR A 183 3.47 21.32 21.74
CA THR A 183 2.58 21.15 20.61
C THR A 183 3.39 21.63 19.42
N ILE A 184 4.17 20.73 18.82
CA ILE A 184 4.74 20.96 17.51
C ILE A 184 3.51 21.00 16.64
N SER A 185 3.10 22.21 16.30
CA SER A 185 2.12 22.48 15.26
C SER A 185 2.46 21.56 14.09
N ARG A 186 1.49 20.74 13.66
CA ARG A 186 1.64 19.84 12.49
C ARG A 186 1.92 20.63 11.19
N GLU A 187 1.93 21.95 11.26
CA GLU A 187 2.17 22.87 10.15
C GLU A 187 3.67 23.06 9.84
N GLU A 188 4.59 22.90 10.80
CA GLU A 188 6.03 23.18 10.57
C GLU A 188 6.80 22.05 9.84
N ASP A 189 6.25 20.84 9.77
CA ASP A 189 6.99 19.64 9.33
C ASP A 189 6.77 19.25 7.86
N THR A 190 6.03 20.05 7.08
CA THR A 190 5.73 19.78 5.66
C THR A 190 6.90 20.06 4.71
N HIS A 191 7.89 20.84 5.16
CA HIS A 191 9.02 21.29 4.32
C HIS A 191 10.30 20.47 4.52
N LYS A 192 10.30 19.47 5.43
CA LYS A 192 11.50 18.66 5.71
C LYS A 192 11.65 17.50 4.72
N ILE A 193 12.83 17.40 4.13
CA ILE A 193 13.22 16.29 3.26
C ILE A 193 13.35 15.03 4.12
N THR A 194 12.63 13.96 3.76
CA THR A 194 12.69 12.70 4.51
C THR A 194 13.89 11.87 4.06
N PHE A 195 14.86 11.67 4.94
CA PHE A 195 16.03 10.82 4.70
C PHE A 195 15.82 9.46 5.34
N SER A 196 15.59 8.43 4.50
CA SER A 196 15.27 7.08 4.95
C SER A 196 16.52 6.23 5.08
N ILE A 197 16.81 5.71 6.28
CA ILE A 197 17.98 4.86 6.55
C ILE A 197 17.57 3.49 7.10
N PRO A 198 18.30 2.40 6.78
CA PRO A 198 18.07 1.12 7.44
C PRO A 198 18.33 1.21 8.94
N PHE A 199 17.44 0.64 9.74
CA PHE A 199 17.72 0.46 11.17
C PHE A 199 18.78 -0.64 11.35
N ILE A 200 19.91 -0.29 11.97
CA ILE A 200 20.97 -1.24 12.35
C ILE A 200 20.90 -1.53 13.86
N TYR A 201 21.11 -0.49 14.68
CA TYR A 201 20.90 -0.51 16.13
C TYR A 201 20.69 0.92 16.66
N ASP A 202 20.26 1.05 17.92
CA ASP A 202 19.85 2.34 18.51
C ASP A 202 21.00 3.36 18.59
N GLU A 203 22.20 2.95 18.99
CA GLU A 203 23.37 3.85 19.09
C GLU A 203 23.78 4.43 17.73
N PHE A 204 23.83 3.60 16.69
CA PHE A 204 24.07 4.06 15.32
C PHE A 204 23.04 5.13 14.91
N SER A 205 21.76 4.90 15.25
CA SER A 205 20.69 5.85 14.94
C SER A 205 20.84 7.17 15.72
N VAL A 206 21.35 7.12 16.96
CA VAL A 206 21.69 8.30 17.74
C VAL A 206 22.85 9.06 17.11
N ASP A 207 23.89 8.37 16.65
CA ASP A 207 25.06 9.00 16.05
C ASP A 207 24.73 9.66 14.72
N ILE A 208 23.90 9.04 13.88
CA ILE A 208 23.40 9.69 12.66
C ILE A 208 22.62 10.97 12.98
N ARG A 209 21.73 10.94 13.98
CA ARG A 209 21.01 12.16 14.43
C ARG A 209 21.97 13.24 14.95
N LYS A 210 22.99 12.86 15.72
CA LYS A 210 24.04 13.79 16.17
C LYS A 210 24.78 14.40 14.99
N CYS A 211 25.13 13.60 13.98
CA CYS A 211 25.78 14.09 12.76
C CYS A 211 24.90 15.09 12.00
N THR A 212 23.61 14.80 11.82
CA THR A 212 22.66 15.74 11.20
C THR A 212 22.56 17.05 11.97
N HIS A 213 22.54 17.00 13.30
CA HIS A 213 22.52 18.19 14.13
C HIS A 213 23.85 18.97 14.09
N LYS A 214 24.99 18.26 14.07
CA LYS A 214 26.32 18.89 13.92
C LYS A 214 26.47 19.56 12.56
N ALA A 215 25.84 19.02 11.53
CA ALA A 215 25.83 19.58 10.18
C ALA A 215 24.81 20.72 10.00
N GLY A 216 24.03 21.08 11.02
CA GLY A 216 23.00 22.12 10.92
C GLY A 216 21.78 21.74 10.07
N LEU A 217 21.56 20.46 9.81
CA LEU A 217 20.51 19.95 8.91
C LEU A 217 19.22 19.56 9.62
N GLN A 218 19.10 19.75 10.94
CA GLN A 218 17.97 19.28 11.76
C GLN A 218 16.61 19.89 11.37
N ASP A 219 16.63 21.10 10.77
CA ASP A 219 15.43 21.82 10.36
C ASP A 219 15.06 21.55 8.89
N MET A 220 15.98 20.95 8.12
CA MET A 220 15.79 20.63 6.70
C MET A 220 15.52 19.15 6.47
N VAL A 221 16.09 18.26 7.30
CA VAL A 221 16.10 16.82 7.07
C VAL A 221 15.42 16.07 8.22
N ARG A 222 14.43 15.25 7.86
CA ARG A 222 13.80 14.30 8.79
C ARG A 222 14.34 12.90 8.56
N ILE A 223 15.14 12.41 9.50
CA ILE A 223 15.64 11.03 9.46
C ILE A 223 14.49 10.07 9.83
N THR A 224 14.21 9.11 8.94
CA THR A 224 13.26 8.02 9.17
C THR A 224 13.98 6.68 9.09
N GLU A 225 13.86 5.88 10.14
CA GLU A 225 14.42 4.53 10.17
C GLU A 225 13.45 3.56 9.49
N VAL A 226 13.91 2.90 8.44
CA VAL A 226 13.17 1.87 7.74
C VAL A 226 13.64 0.51 8.27
N PRO A 227 12.72 -0.36 8.74
CA PRO A 227 13.12 -1.70 9.14
C PRO A 227 13.75 -2.43 7.95
N PRO A 228 14.70 -3.35 8.20
CA PRO A 228 15.27 -4.16 7.13
C PRO A 228 14.17 -4.86 6.34
N ALA A 229 14.43 -5.16 5.06
CA ALA A 229 13.49 -5.84 4.20
C ALA A 229 12.94 -7.09 4.93
N ASN A 230 11.62 -7.16 5.12
CA ASN A 230 11.01 -8.28 5.82
C ASN A 230 11.26 -9.61 5.06
N LEU A 231 11.14 -10.74 5.76
CA LEU A 231 11.27 -12.07 5.16
C LEU A 231 10.40 -12.20 3.90
N LYS A 232 9.23 -11.57 3.84
CA LYS A 232 8.44 -11.51 2.60
C LYS A 232 9.21 -10.80 1.48
N LYS A 233 9.79 -9.62 1.68
CA LYS A 233 10.55 -8.89 0.65
C LYS A 233 11.88 -9.58 0.31
N GLN A 234 12.48 -10.31 1.25
CA GLN A 234 13.71 -11.08 1.03
C GLN A 234 13.46 -12.44 0.34
N LEU A 235 12.43 -13.18 0.78
CA LEU A 235 12.11 -14.54 0.36
C LEU A 235 11.04 -14.58 -0.74
N VAL A 236 10.03 -13.69 -0.68
CA VAL A 236 9.15 -13.41 -1.82
C VAL A 236 9.88 -12.44 -2.73
N ARG A 237 10.96 -12.93 -3.35
CA ARG A 237 11.34 -12.44 -4.65
C ARG A 237 10.15 -12.71 -5.55
N ASN A 238 9.46 -11.67 -5.99
CA ASN A 238 8.41 -11.74 -7.00
C ASN A 238 8.99 -12.09 -8.39
N ARG A 239 10.02 -12.94 -8.43
CA ARG A 239 10.83 -13.26 -9.60
C ARG A 239 10.92 -14.76 -9.73
N LEU A 240 9.79 -15.36 -10.12
CA LEU A 240 9.77 -16.64 -10.83
C LEU A 240 10.55 -16.58 -12.17
N TYR A 241 11.02 -15.39 -12.55
CA TYR A 241 11.79 -15.11 -13.76
C TYR A 241 13.20 -14.62 -13.39
N ASP A 242 13.91 -15.40 -12.57
CA ASP A 242 15.33 -15.19 -12.36
C ASP A 242 16.06 -15.20 -13.70
N ARG A 243 16.49 -13.98 -14.11
CA ARG A 243 17.66 -13.52 -14.90
C ARG A 243 18.21 -14.31 -16.09
N VAL A 244 17.80 -15.54 -16.34
CA VAL A 244 18.23 -16.30 -17.50
C VAL A 244 17.18 -16.10 -18.59
N CYS A 245 17.61 -15.51 -19.70
CA CYS A 245 16.77 -15.42 -20.88
C CYS A 245 16.59 -16.83 -21.46
N SER A 246 15.44 -17.48 -21.22
CA SER A 246 15.13 -18.79 -21.82
C SER A 246 14.63 -18.70 -23.27
N THR A 247 14.62 -17.51 -23.87
CA THR A 247 14.08 -17.30 -25.22
C THR A 247 15.18 -17.56 -26.26
N PRO A 248 15.03 -18.54 -27.17
CA PRO A 248 15.93 -18.69 -28.31
C PRO A 248 15.86 -17.40 -29.16
N SER A 249 17.01 -16.89 -29.62
CA SER A 249 17.12 -15.67 -30.44
C SER A 249 16.37 -14.44 -29.89
N CYS A 250 16.53 -14.16 -28.60
CA CYS A 250 16.01 -12.94 -27.98
C CYS A 250 16.51 -11.68 -28.70
N VAL A 251 15.61 -10.77 -29.08
CA VAL A 251 15.95 -9.51 -29.77
C VAL A 251 16.56 -8.46 -28.80
N ILE A 252 16.37 -8.66 -27.50
CA ILE A 252 16.77 -7.69 -26.46
C ILE A 252 18.17 -8.01 -25.92
N CYS A 253 18.44 -9.27 -25.58
CA CYS A 253 19.69 -9.67 -24.93
C CYS A 253 20.98 -9.44 -25.75
N PRO A 254 20.99 -9.50 -27.10
CA PRO A 254 22.19 -9.19 -27.89
C PRO A 254 22.66 -7.73 -27.76
N PHE A 255 21.74 -6.81 -27.47
CA PHE A 255 21.99 -5.38 -27.38
C PHE A 255 21.95 -4.84 -25.94
N ALA A 256 21.70 -5.72 -24.96
CA ALA A 256 21.56 -5.40 -23.54
C ALA A 256 22.31 -6.42 -22.68
N LYS A 257 22.22 -6.33 -21.35
CA LYS A 257 22.82 -7.36 -20.48
C LYS A 257 21.97 -8.62 -20.50
N GLU A 258 22.60 -9.78 -20.29
CA GLU A 258 21.88 -11.04 -20.19
C GLU A 258 20.81 -10.97 -19.08
N GLY A 259 19.57 -11.33 -19.43
CA GLY A 259 18.41 -11.25 -18.53
C GLY A 259 17.66 -9.92 -18.50
N ASP A 260 18.15 -8.87 -19.19
CA ASP A 260 17.47 -7.57 -19.24
C ASP A 260 16.08 -7.66 -19.87
N CYS A 261 15.85 -8.64 -20.75
CA CYS A 261 14.56 -8.93 -21.36
C CYS A 261 13.45 -9.24 -20.34
N MET A 262 13.79 -9.74 -19.15
CA MET A 262 12.82 -10.05 -18.09
C MET A 262 12.59 -8.89 -17.12
N THR A 263 13.23 -7.74 -17.35
CA THR A 263 13.09 -6.57 -16.49
C THR A 263 11.75 -5.89 -16.72
N SER A 264 11.08 -5.51 -15.64
CA SER A 264 9.83 -4.75 -15.61
C SER A 264 10.04 -3.37 -15.02
N GLY A 265 9.20 -2.40 -15.37
CA GLY A 265 9.34 -1.02 -14.90
C GLY A 265 10.52 -0.33 -15.59
N VAL A 266 10.54 -0.39 -16.91
CA VAL A 266 11.65 0.15 -17.72
C VAL A 266 11.13 1.12 -18.77
N VAL A 267 11.95 2.13 -19.07
CA VAL A 267 11.85 2.94 -20.28
C VAL A 267 12.85 2.35 -21.26
N TYR A 268 12.40 2.00 -22.46
CA TYR A 268 13.19 1.32 -23.47
C TYR A 268 13.19 2.09 -24.79
N LEU A 269 14.23 1.84 -25.58
CA LEU A 269 14.43 2.37 -26.91
C LEU A 269 14.39 1.22 -27.91
N ILE A 270 13.64 1.39 -29.00
CA ILE A 270 13.68 0.52 -30.18
C ILE A 270 14.30 1.32 -31.32
N THR A 271 15.33 0.77 -31.95
CA THR A 271 16.00 1.37 -33.11
C THR A 271 15.80 0.49 -34.33
N CYS A 272 15.27 1.06 -35.40
CA CYS A 272 15.18 0.40 -36.70
C CYS A 272 16.58 0.13 -37.26
N GLN A 273 16.91 -1.11 -37.64
CA GLN A 273 18.24 -1.41 -38.16
C GLN A 273 18.48 -0.88 -39.58
N MET A 274 17.41 -0.66 -40.36
CA MET A 274 17.50 -0.19 -41.74
C MET A 274 17.61 1.34 -41.86
N CYS A 275 16.72 2.11 -41.23
CA CYS A 275 16.71 3.58 -41.33
C CYS A 275 17.19 4.30 -40.07
N LYS A 276 17.52 3.56 -39.00
CA LYS A 276 17.99 4.11 -37.72
C LYS A 276 16.99 5.05 -37.01
N GLU A 277 15.75 5.14 -37.47
CA GLU A 277 14.69 5.82 -36.73
C GLU A 277 14.43 5.12 -35.39
N GLU A 278 14.09 5.93 -34.39
CA GLU A 278 13.96 5.51 -32.99
C GLU A 278 12.49 5.57 -32.52
N TYR A 279 12.16 4.69 -31.59
CA TYR A 279 10.92 4.68 -30.81
C TYR A 279 11.25 4.56 -29.31
N VAL A 280 10.68 5.41 -28.48
CA VAL A 280 10.78 5.35 -27.01
C VAL A 280 9.44 4.91 -26.45
N GLY A 281 9.46 3.99 -25.47
CA GLY A 281 8.27 3.59 -24.75
C GLY A 281 8.54 3.10 -23.32
N GLU A 282 7.50 3.03 -22.49
CA GLU A 282 7.54 2.42 -21.17
C GLU A 282 6.86 1.06 -21.06
N THR A 283 7.29 0.26 -20.09
CA THR A 283 6.54 -0.92 -19.67
C THR A 283 6.66 -1.20 -18.17
N GLY A 284 5.51 -1.38 -17.52
CA GLY A 284 5.41 -2.01 -16.20
C GLY A 284 5.47 -3.55 -16.22
N ARG A 285 5.33 -4.19 -17.40
CA ARG A 285 5.45 -5.65 -17.62
C ARG A 285 6.89 -6.01 -18.04
N PRO A 286 7.29 -7.30 -17.98
CA PRO A 286 8.57 -7.75 -18.53
C PRO A 286 8.77 -7.25 -19.96
N LEU A 287 9.95 -6.68 -20.23
CA LEU A 287 10.28 -6.03 -21.50
C LEU A 287 10.07 -6.96 -22.70
N CYS A 288 10.40 -8.25 -22.59
CA CYS A 288 10.19 -9.26 -23.63
C CYS A 288 8.73 -9.35 -24.09
N ILE A 289 7.77 -9.22 -23.18
CA ILE A 289 6.34 -9.26 -23.50
C ILE A 289 5.97 -8.02 -24.31
N ARG A 290 6.43 -6.84 -23.87
CA ARG A 290 6.13 -5.58 -24.56
C ARG A 290 6.77 -5.52 -25.95
N ILE A 291 8.02 -5.96 -26.08
CA ILE A 291 8.70 -6.01 -27.38
C ILE A 291 8.05 -7.01 -28.32
N LYS A 292 7.57 -8.15 -27.81
CA LYS A 292 6.81 -9.10 -28.64
C LYS A 292 5.55 -8.48 -29.24
N GLU A 293 4.80 -7.69 -28.47
CA GLU A 293 3.63 -6.96 -28.97
C GLU A 293 4.00 -6.00 -30.11
N HIS A 294 5.12 -5.28 -29.95
CA HIS A 294 5.65 -4.38 -30.97
C HIS A 294 6.09 -5.13 -32.24
N LEU A 295 6.78 -6.27 -32.08
CA LEU A 295 7.22 -7.12 -33.19
C LEU A 295 6.04 -7.79 -33.91
N ASP A 296 4.97 -8.17 -33.20
CA ASP A 296 3.76 -8.71 -33.81
C ASP A 296 3.05 -7.65 -34.68
N GLY A 297 3.00 -6.40 -34.19
CA GLY A 297 2.51 -5.25 -34.97
C GLY A 297 3.39 -4.96 -36.19
N LEU A 298 4.71 -5.01 -36.03
CA LEU A 298 5.68 -4.86 -37.11
C LEU A 298 5.50 -5.96 -38.17
N ARG A 299 5.35 -7.22 -37.76
CA ARG A 299 5.19 -8.38 -38.65
C ARG A 299 3.92 -8.31 -39.48
N ARG A 300 2.81 -7.91 -38.86
CA ARG A 300 1.48 -7.80 -39.49
C ARG A 300 1.26 -6.49 -40.26
N ILE A 301 2.22 -5.56 -40.20
CA ILE A 301 2.10 -4.23 -40.82
C ILE A 301 0.84 -3.50 -40.30
N THR A 302 0.60 -3.60 -38.99
CA THR A 302 -0.58 -3.04 -38.36
C THR A 302 -0.45 -1.51 -38.29
N ILE A 303 -1.22 -0.77 -39.10
CA ILE A 303 -1.16 0.70 -39.16
C ILE A 303 -1.53 1.36 -37.82
N SER A 304 -2.29 0.68 -36.96
CA SER A 304 -2.64 1.20 -35.63
C SER A 304 -1.49 1.13 -34.61
N THR A 305 -0.38 0.45 -34.90
CA THR A 305 0.81 0.43 -34.03
C THR A 305 1.94 1.29 -34.62
N PRO A 306 2.73 2.01 -33.80
CA PRO A 306 3.81 2.87 -34.28
C PRO A 306 4.81 2.14 -35.20
N LEU A 307 5.22 0.92 -34.81
CA LEU A 307 6.16 0.12 -35.60
C LEU A 307 5.55 -0.44 -36.89
N GLY A 308 4.27 -0.82 -36.87
CA GLY A 308 3.59 -1.32 -38.07
C GLY A 308 3.38 -0.23 -39.11
N GLU A 309 3.00 0.97 -38.66
CA GLU A 309 2.91 2.18 -39.49
C GLU A 309 4.27 2.58 -40.07
N HIS A 310 5.33 2.55 -39.25
CA HIS A 310 6.69 2.83 -39.67
C HIS A 310 7.14 1.88 -40.81
N ARG A 311 6.94 0.56 -40.66
CA ARG A 311 7.26 -0.41 -41.71
C ARG A 311 6.46 -0.18 -43.00
N ALA A 312 5.18 0.16 -42.88
CA ALA A 312 4.34 0.44 -44.03
C ALA A 312 4.83 1.67 -44.82
N ARG A 313 5.17 2.75 -44.11
CA ARG A 313 5.45 4.06 -44.73
C ARG A 313 6.92 4.29 -45.09
N ARG A 314 7.86 3.77 -44.30
CA ARG A 314 9.30 4.01 -44.48
C ARG A 314 10.01 2.90 -45.23
N HIS A 315 9.40 1.72 -45.26
CA HIS A 315 10.03 0.52 -45.80
C HIS A 315 9.17 -0.21 -46.84
N GLU A 316 8.03 0.37 -47.26
CA GLU A 316 7.14 -0.22 -48.27
C GLU A 316 6.76 -1.68 -47.97
N GLY A 317 6.68 -2.03 -46.67
CA GLY A 317 6.40 -3.40 -46.23
C GLY A 317 7.58 -4.37 -46.24
N ALA A 318 8.80 -3.94 -46.60
CA ALA A 318 10.01 -4.75 -46.46
C ALA A 318 10.21 -5.22 -45.02
N HIS A 319 10.86 -6.38 -44.84
CA HIS A 319 11.17 -6.90 -43.50
C HIS A 319 12.27 -6.05 -42.86
N VAL A 320 12.09 -5.72 -41.57
CA VAL A 320 13.00 -4.82 -40.83
C VAL A 320 13.33 -5.46 -39.49
N ASP A 321 14.63 -5.51 -39.15
CA ASP A 321 15.08 -5.88 -37.82
C ASP A 321 15.19 -4.66 -36.90
N VAL A 322 15.06 -4.88 -35.60
CA VAL A 322 15.14 -3.83 -34.59
C VAL A 322 16.15 -4.18 -33.50
N ALA A 323 16.88 -3.18 -33.01
CA ALA A 323 17.63 -3.29 -31.75
C ALA A 323 16.81 -2.71 -30.61
N VAL A 324 16.93 -3.31 -29.43
CA VAL A 324 16.26 -2.84 -28.21
C VAL A 324 17.28 -2.58 -27.11
N SER A 325 17.23 -1.40 -26.50
CA SER A 325 18.05 -1.04 -25.34
C SER A 325 17.21 -0.47 -24.20
N ILE A 326 17.72 -0.54 -22.97
CA ILE A 326 17.07 0.04 -21.79
C ILE A 326 17.67 1.41 -21.54
N LEU A 327 16.84 2.45 -21.51
CA LEU A 327 17.24 3.82 -21.20
C LEU A 327 17.23 4.08 -19.68
N ALA A 328 16.18 3.62 -18.99
CA ALA A 328 16.02 3.84 -17.55
C ALA A 328 15.20 2.72 -16.88
N ARG A 329 15.36 2.57 -15.56
CA ARG A 329 14.61 1.61 -14.72
C ARG A 329 13.91 2.37 -13.61
N GLU A 330 12.58 2.37 -13.62
CA GLU A 330 11.75 3.07 -12.64
C GLU A 330 10.49 2.24 -12.33
N PRO A 331 10.37 1.64 -11.13
CA PRO A 331 9.21 0.83 -10.77
C PRO A 331 7.93 1.66 -10.56
N ASP A 332 8.04 2.91 -10.11
CA ASP A 332 6.86 3.75 -9.90
C ASP A 332 6.20 4.13 -11.23
N ILE A 333 4.87 4.11 -11.27
CA ILE A 333 4.11 4.31 -12.53
C ILE A 333 4.19 5.76 -12.98
N VAL A 334 4.03 6.71 -12.04
CA VAL A 334 4.00 8.14 -12.36
C VAL A 334 5.39 8.56 -12.78
N ALA A 335 6.41 8.27 -11.97
CA ALA A 335 7.80 8.63 -12.27
C ALA A 335 8.28 8.00 -13.59
N ARG A 336 7.89 6.76 -13.90
CA ARG A 336 8.27 6.11 -15.17
C ARG A 336 7.64 6.78 -16.39
N LYS A 337 6.37 7.16 -16.33
CA LYS A 337 5.71 7.92 -17.41
C LYS A 337 6.35 9.29 -17.60
N THR A 338 6.70 9.97 -16.51
CA THR A 338 7.43 11.23 -16.56
C THR A 338 8.80 11.04 -17.23
N LEU A 339 9.54 9.98 -16.90
CA LEU A 339 10.83 9.67 -17.55
C LEU A 339 10.70 9.32 -19.03
N GLU A 340 9.67 8.56 -19.42
CA GLU A 340 9.36 8.30 -20.83
C GLU A 340 9.13 9.61 -21.59
N ALA A 341 8.31 10.50 -21.03
CA ALA A 341 8.02 11.81 -21.57
C ALA A 341 9.30 12.65 -21.76
N PHE A 342 10.20 12.66 -20.76
CA PHE A 342 11.50 13.32 -20.87
C PHE A 342 12.37 12.74 -21.99
N TRP A 343 12.43 11.41 -22.12
CA TRP A 343 13.23 10.77 -23.17
C TRP A 343 12.67 11.02 -24.57
N ILE A 344 11.35 11.06 -24.73
CA ILE A 344 10.70 11.44 -26.00
C ILE A 344 11.07 12.89 -26.37
N SER A 345 10.99 13.82 -25.41
CA SER A 345 11.38 15.21 -25.63
C SER A 345 12.86 15.36 -26.00
N ALA A 346 13.75 14.66 -25.28
CA ALA A 346 15.19 14.78 -25.46
C ALA A 346 15.71 14.13 -26.76
N LYS A 347 15.10 13.02 -27.21
CA LYS A 347 15.55 12.26 -28.40
C LYS A 347 14.79 12.59 -29.68
N ASP A 348 13.62 13.22 -29.59
CA ASP A 348 12.69 13.48 -30.71
C ASP A 348 12.50 12.25 -31.65
N PRO A 349 12.11 11.08 -31.11
CA PRO A 349 12.05 9.82 -31.85
C PRO A 349 10.98 9.84 -32.95
N HIS A 350 11.39 9.65 -34.21
CA HIS A 350 10.52 9.80 -35.40
C HIS A 350 9.38 8.77 -35.49
N ILE A 351 9.50 7.62 -34.83
CA ILE A 351 8.47 6.57 -34.85
C ILE A 351 7.33 6.87 -33.86
N ASN A 352 7.57 7.62 -32.79
CA ASN A 352 6.54 7.97 -31.81
C ASN A 352 5.45 8.87 -32.41
N ARG A 353 4.21 8.65 -32.01
CA ARG A 353 3.06 9.43 -32.52
C ARG A 353 3.01 10.82 -31.93
N LYS A 354 2.43 11.77 -32.67
CA LYS A 354 2.24 13.16 -32.21
C LYS A 354 1.41 13.22 -30.91
N GLU A 355 0.43 12.34 -30.73
CA GLU A 355 -0.37 12.23 -29.49
C GLU A 355 0.47 11.80 -28.28
N GLU A 356 1.42 10.87 -28.47
CA GLU A 356 2.38 10.44 -27.43
C GLU A 356 3.34 11.57 -27.06
N ARG A 357 3.64 12.47 -28.00
CA ARG A 357 4.47 13.67 -27.78
C ARG A 357 3.70 14.82 -27.10
N VAL A 358 2.39 14.94 -27.31
CA VAL A 358 1.56 16.03 -26.74
C VAL A 358 1.27 15.81 -25.25
N ALA A 359 1.14 14.55 -24.79
CA ALA A 359 1.00 14.24 -23.36
C ALA A 359 2.21 14.75 -22.54
N VAL A 360 3.41 14.76 -23.14
CA VAL A 360 4.66 15.32 -22.58
C VAL A 360 4.56 16.83 -22.39
N THR A 361 3.98 17.54 -23.35
CA THR A 361 4.02 19.00 -23.41
C THR A 361 3.02 19.64 -22.46
N GLN A 362 1.90 19.00 -22.13
CA GLN A 362 0.86 19.56 -21.23
C GLN A 362 1.10 19.27 -19.74
N GLU A 363 1.74 18.16 -19.38
CA GLU A 363 2.00 17.82 -17.97
C GLU A 363 3.34 18.38 -17.44
N LEU A 364 4.31 18.66 -18.32
CA LEU A 364 5.67 19.07 -17.93
C LEU A 364 6.01 20.54 -18.23
N THR A 365 5.14 21.28 -18.93
CA THR A 365 5.33 22.72 -19.21
C THR A 365 5.67 23.56 -17.97
N PRO A 366 5.13 23.30 -16.77
CA PRO A 366 5.47 24.06 -15.57
C PRO A 366 6.89 23.80 -15.03
N PHE A 367 7.55 22.72 -15.47
CA PHE A 367 8.82 22.24 -14.90
C PHE A 367 10.03 22.40 -15.83
N THR A 368 9.82 22.74 -17.10
CA THR A 368 10.90 22.95 -18.08
C THR A 368 11.82 24.12 -17.72
N ASP A 369 11.28 25.17 -17.09
CA ASP A 369 12.06 26.35 -16.66
C ASP A 369 12.96 26.07 -15.45
N LEU A 370 12.61 25.09 -14.61
CA LEU A 370 13.36 24.72 -13.41
C LEU A 370 14.62 23.88 -13.71
N CYS A 371 14.68 23.23 -14.88
CA CYS A 371 15.79 22.35 -15.24
C CYS A 371 16.78 22.98 -16.24
N GLY A 372 16.60 24.24 -16.65
CA GLY A 372 17.57 24.97 -17.46
C GLY A 372 17.76 24.48 -18.90
N PHE A 373 16.81 23.73 -19.46
CA PHE A 373 16.87 23.25 -20.84
C PHE A 373 16.03 24.13 -21.77
N ARG A 374 16.68 24.81 -22.73
CA ARG A 374 15.98 25.49 -23.83
C ARG A 374 15.50 24.43 -24.83
N MET A 375 14.20 24.16 -24.87
CA MET A 375 13.57 23.44 -25.98
C MET A 375 13.64 24.31 -27.23
N LYS A 376 14.17 23.77 -28.34
CA LYS A 376 14.16 24.41 -29.66
C LYS A 376 12.94 23.96 -30.44
#